data_AF-A0A1R7QAC7-F1
#
_entry.id   AF-A0A1R7QAC7-F1
#
_cell.length_a   1.000
_cell.length_b   1.000
_cell.length_c   1.000
_cell.angle_alpha   90.00
_cell.angle_beta   90.00
_cell.angle_gamma   90.00
#
_symmetry.space_group_name_H-M   'P 1'
#
loop_
_entity.id
_entity.type
_entity.pdbx_description
1 polymer ?
#
loop_
_entity_poly.entity_id
_entity_poly.type
_entity_poly.pdbx_seq_one_letter_code
_entity_poly.pdbx_strand_id
1 'polypeptide(L)'
;MSHLNQNKKILNRIRRIQGQTNALEQNILNFENSCIEVLQQVAAIKGAINGLMNELIELHLREHVLGDTEKIKEKELNEFLALVKRYL
;
A
#
# COMPACT_ATOMS: atom_id res chain seq x y z
N MET A 1 -13.11 -10.32 -5.39
CA MET A 1 -11.64 -10.20 -5.17
C MET A 1 -10.85 -11.09 -6.15
N SER A 2 -10.63 -10.69 -7.42
CA SER A 2 -9.84 -11.54 -8.34
C SER A 2 -8.90 -10.82 -9.31
N HIS A 3 -8.73 -9.50 -9.25
CA HIS A 3 -7.79 -8.76 -10.12
C HIS A 3 -6.43 -8.48 -9.45
N LEU A 4 -6.39 -8.45 -8.12
CA LEU A 4 -5.16 -8.19 -7.36
C LEU A 4 -4.18 -9.38 -7.35
N ASN A 5 -4.70 -10.61 -7.33
CA ASN A 5 -3.90 -11.84 -7.19
C ASN A 5 -2.98 -12.11 -8.41
N GLN A 6 -3.27 -11.52 -9.57
CA GLN A 6 -2.46 -11.65 -10.78
C GLN A 6 -1.59 -10.42 -11.06
N ASN A 7 -1.72 -9.34 -10.28
CA ASN A 7 -0.97 -8.12 -10.51
C ASN A 7 0.46 -8.24 -9.95
N LYS A 8 1.39 -8.67 -10.83
CA LYS A 8 2.82 -8.82 -10.50
C LYS A 8 3.44 -7.54 -9.95
N LYS A 9 2.99 -6.35 -10.36
CA LYS A 9 3.54 -5.07 -9.86
C LYS A 9 3.18 -4.87 -8.38
N ILE A 10 1.93 -5.10 -8.01
CA ILE A 10 1.47 -5.05 -6.62
C ILE A 10 2.21 -6.06 -5.76
N LEU A 11 2.32 -7.32 -6.22
CA LEU A 11 3.05 -8.35 -5.48
C LEU A 11 4.53 -8.00 -5.29
N ASN A 12 5.18 -7.42 -6.30
CA ASN A 12 6.58 -6.98 -6.19
C ASN A 12 6.75 -5.85 -5.18
N ARG A 13 5.79 -4.90 -5.10
CA ARG A 13 5.81 -3.85 -4.08
C ARG A 13 5.66 -4.41 -2.67
N ILE A 14 4.72 -5.33 -2.48
CA ILE A 14 4.53 -6.01 -1.19
C ILE A 14 5.82 -6.72 -0.76
N ARG A 15 6.45 -7.49 -1.67
CA ARG A 15 7.73 -8.16 -1.38
C ARG A 15 8.85 -7.17 -1.03
N ARG A 16 8.91 -6.02 -1.70
CA ARG A 16 9.87 -4.97 -1.37
C ARG A 16 9.63 -4.40 0.02
N ILE A 17 8.37 -4.13 0.39
CA ILE A 17 8.00 -3.66 1.74
C ILE A 17 8.39 -4.71 2.78
N GLN A 18 8.11 -5.99 2.54
CA GLN A 18 8.53 -7.09 3.43
C GLN A 18 10.06 -7.09 3.64
N GLY A 19 10.84 -6.93 2.56
CA GLY A 19 12.30 -6.80 2.68
C GLY A 19 12.74 -5.59 3.51
N GLN A 20 12.07 -4.45 3.37
CA GLN A 20 12.35 -3.25 4.19
C GLN A 20 12.01 -3.48 5.67
N THR A 21 10.87 -4.12 5.97
CA THR A 21 10.49 -4.44 7.36
C THR A 21 11.45 -5.44 8.00
N ASN A 22 11.87 -6.47 7.26
CA ASN A 22 12.88 -7.41 7.75
C ASN A 22 14.21 -6.70 8.01
N ALA A 23 14.63 -5.79 7.14
CA ALA A 23 15.85 -5.00 7.35
C ALA A 23 15.74 -4.09 8.57
N LEU A 24 14.58 -3.48 8.82
CA LEU A 24 14.31 -2.69 10.02
C LEU A 24 14.43 -3.54 11.30
N GLU A 25 13.84 -4.75 11.30
CA GLU A 25 13.95 -5.68 12.43
C GLU A 25 15.41 -6.02 12.72
N GLN A 26 16.18 -6.42 11.70
CA GLN A 26 17.60 -6.72 11.86
C GLN A 26 18.39 -5.52 12.38
N ASN A 27 18.05 -4.31 11.93
CA ASN A 27 18.73 -3.10 12.36
C ASN A 27 18.45 -2.73 13.81
N ILE A 28 17.23 -2.95 14.29
CA ILE A 28 16.87 -2.73 15.70
C ILE A 28 17.61 -3.71 16.63
N LEU A 29 17.83 -4.94 16.17
CA LEU A 29 18.56 -5.97 16.93
C LEU A 29 20.07 -5.73 16.98
N ASN A 30 20.61 -4.86 16.13
CA ASN A 30 22.03 -4.53 16.08
C ASN A 30 22.33 -3.26 16.89
N PHE A 31 23.13 -3.41 17.95
CA PHE A 31 23.50 -2.34 18.88
C PHE A 31 24.40 -1.25 18.29
N GLU A 32 24.96 -1.45 17.09
CA GLU A 32 25.83 -0.45 16.43
C GLU A 32 25.06 0.60 15.62
N ASN A 33 23.78 0.36 15.32
CA ASN A 33 22.99 1.26 14.48
C ASN A 33 22.48 2.47 15.28
N SER A 34 22.47 3.63 14.61
CA SER A 34 21.94 4.85 15.21
C SER A 34 20.41 4.86 15.20
N CYS A 35 19.79 5.48 16.22
CA CYS A 35 18.35 5.73 16.25
C CYS A 35 17.87 6.49 14.99
N ILE A 36 18.74 7.32 14.40
CA ILE A 36 18.44 8.10 13.20
C ILE A 36 18.26 7.18 11.99
N GLU A 37 19.11 6.17 11.82
CA GLU A 37 18.98 5.20 10.71
C GLU A 37 17.69 4.38 10.82
N VAL A 38 17.33 3.96 12.03
CA VAL A 38 16.05 3.27 12.30
C VAL A 38 14.87 4.17 11.91
N LEU A 39 14.89 5.45 12.30
CA LEU A 39 13.84 6.41 11.92
C LEU A 39 13.76 6.63 10.41
N GLN A 40 14.90 6.68 9.72
CA GLN A 40 14.95 6.79 8.25
C GLN A 40 14.35 5.55 7.57
N GLN A 41 14.61 4.36 8.08
CA GLN A 41 14.00 3.13 7.56
C GLN A 41 12.49 3.10 7.75
N VAL A 42 12.01 3.50 8.93
CA VAL A 42 10.57 3.63 9.19
C VAL A 42 9.93 4.64 8.24
N ALA A 43 10.57 5.79 8.01
CA ALA A 43 10.08 6.78 7.04
C ALA A 43 10.03 6.22 5.61
N ALA A 44 11.04 5.45 5.20
CA ALA A 44 11.07 4.80 3.89
C ALA A 44 9.95 3.75 3.74
N ILE A 45 9.69 2.95 4.78
CA ILE A 45 8.59 1.97 4.80
C ILE A 45 7.24 2.68 4.70
N LYS A 46 7.03 3.75 5.48
CA LYS A 46 5.82 4.59 5.40
C LYS A 46 5.59 5.10 3.98
N GLY A 47 6.64 5.62 3.33
CA GLY A 47 6.56 6.07 1.94
C GLY A 47 6.19 4.96 0.97
N ALA A 48 6.75 3.75 1.14
CA ALA A 48 6.45 2.60 0.31
C ALA A 48 4.99 2.12 0.47
N ILE A 49 4.47 2.10 1.71
CA ILE A 49 3.08 1.76 2.02
C ILE A 49 2.13 2.78 1.38
N ASN A 50 2.42 4.08 1.51
CA ASN A 50 1.60 5.13 0.89
C ASN A 50 1.57 5.00 -0.64
N GLY A 51 2.71 4.69 -1.26
CA GLY A 51 2.78 4.42 -2.69
C GLY A 51 1.96 3.20 -3.12
N LEU A 52 1.97 2.13 -2.32
CA LEU A 52 1.13 0.95 -2.56
C LEU A 52 -0.37 1.29 -2.41
N MET A 53 -0.73 2.06 -1.39
CA MET A 53 -2.11 2.49 -1.16
C MET A 53 -2.65 3.28 -2.35
N ASN A 54 -1.89 4.24 -2.89
CA ASN A 54 -2.30 5.01 -4.06
C ASN A 54 -2.57 4.12 -5.30
N GLU A 55 -1.72 3.12 -5.54
CA GLU A 55 -1.91 2.21 -6.68
C GLU A 55 -3.16 1.32 -6.49
N LEU A 56 -3.43 0.86 -5.26
CA LEU A 56 -4.63 0.08 -4.94
C LEU A 56 -5.91 0.92 -5.06
N ILE A 57 -5.86 2.18 -4.63
CA ILE A 57 -6.96 3.14 -4.80
C ILE A 57 -7.29 3.30 -6.30
N GLU A 58 -6.28 3.61 -7.12
CA GLU A 58 -6.48 3.81 -8.54
C GLU A 58 -7.09 2.57 -9.19
N LEU A 59 -6.55 1.39 -8.87
CA LEU A 59 -7.03 0.13 -9.42
C LEU A 59 -8.49 -0.14 -8.99
N HIS A 60 -8.83 0.10 -7.71
CA HIS A 60 -10.20 -0.09 -7.24
C HIS A 60 -11.18 0.87 -7.93
N LEU A 61 -10.80 2.14 -8.08
CA LEU A 61 -11.63 3.13 -8.77
C LEU A 61 -11.88 2.75 -10.23
N ARG A 62 -10.83 2.35 -10.97
CA ARG A 62 -10.96 1.97 -12.39
C ARG A 62 -11.79 0.70 -12.57
N GLU A 63 -11.50 -0.34 -11.81
CA GLU A 63 -12.05 -1.68 -12.03
C GLU A 63 -13.45 -1.85 -11.41
N HIS A 64 -13.71 -1.25 -10.25
CA HIS A 64 -14.96 -1.47 -9.49
C HIS A 64 -15.90 -0.29 -9.57
N VAL A 65 -15.40 0.93 -9.38
CA VAL A 65 -16.24 2.14 -9.31
C VAL A 65 -16.65 2.66 -10.68
N LEU A 66 -15.72 2.72 -11.64
CA LEU A 66 -15.96 3.21 -13.00
C LEU A 66 -16.39 2.07 -13.94
N GLY A 67 -15.74 0.90 -13.91
CA GLY A 67 -16.11 -0.24 -14.76
C GLY A 67 -16.19 0.08 -16.26
N ASP A 68 -16.85 -0.78 -17.05
CA ASP A 68 -16.99 -0.60 -18.51
C ASP A 68 -18.14 0.34 -18.93
N THR A 69 -18.75 1.05 -17.97
CA THR A 69 -19.88 1.95 -18.22
C THR A 69 -19.56 3.36 -17.74
N GLU A 70 -20.02 4.40 -18.44
CA GLU A 70 -19.88 5.79 -17.96
C GLU A 70 -20.70 6.11 -16.69
N LYS A 71 -21.35 5.11 -16.07
CA LYS A 71 -22.13 5.28 -14.85
C LYS A 71 -21.33 4.81 -13.63
N ILE A 72 -21.18 5.71 -12.67
CA ILE A 72 -20.55 5.44 -11.37
C ILE A 72 -21.38 4.41 -10.61
N LYS A 73 -20.71 3.37 -10.08
CA LYS A 73 -21.34 2.43 -9.14
C LYS A 73 -21.33 3.02 -7.73
N GLU A 74 -22.37 3.78 -7.39
CA GLU A 74 -22.52 4.48 -6.11
C GLU A 74 -22.24 3.60 -4.87
N LYS A 75 -22.64 2.33 -4.90
CA LYS A 75 -22.37 1.41 -3.78
C LYS A 75 -20.86 1.20 -3.56
N GLU A 76 -20.11 0.89 -4.61
CA GLU A 76 -18.66 0.67 -4.57
C GLU A 76 -17.93 1.96 -4.16
N LEU A 77 -18.38 3.11 -4.69
CA LEU A 77 -17.83 4.42 -4.31
C LEU A 77 -18.00 4.69 -2.81
N ASN A 78 -19.18 4.41 -2.24
CA ASN A 78 -19.41 4.62 -0.81
C ASN A 78 -18.58 3.68 0.08
N GLU A 79 -18.42 2.41 -0.32
CA GLU A 79 -17.53 1.47 0.38
C GLU A 79 -16.07 1.95 0.34
N PHE A 80 -15.62 2.44 -0.82
CA PHE A 80 -14.30 3.03 -0.98
C PHE A 80 -14.09 4.27 -0.10
N LEU A 81 -15.04 5.22 -0.13
CA LEU A 81 -14.97 6.46 0.67
C LEU A 81 -14.97 6.19 2.17
N ALA A 82 -15.68 5.15 2.63
CA ALA A 82 -15.65 4.74 4.03
C ALA A 82 -14.26 4.24 4.45
N LEU A 83 -13.55 3.55 3.56
CA LEU A 83 -12.17 3.09 3.81
C LEU A 83 -11.20 4.28 3.85
N VAL A 84 -11.30 5.20 2.88
CA VAL A 84 -10.47 6.42 2.86
C VAL A 84 -10.63 7.20 4.16
N LYS A 85 -11.87 7.51 4.56
CA LYS A 85 -12.13 8.27 5.81
C LYS A 85 -11.57 7.62 7.07
N ARG A 86 -11.35 6.30 7.07
CA ARG A 86 -10.91 5.56 8.25
C ARG A 86 -9.39 5.45 8.35
N TYR A 87 -8.68 5.47 7.23
CA TYR A 87 -7.28 5.06 7.17
C TYR A 87 -6.35 6.05 6.44
N LEU A 88 -6.89 7.08 5.79
CA LEU A 88 -6.16 8.14 5.09
C LEU A 88 -6.56 9.51 5.63
#